data_AF-A0ABD5QKD5-F1
#
_entry.id   AF-A0ABD5QKD5-F1
#
_cell.length_a   1.000
_cell.length_b   1.000
_cell.length_c   1.000
_cell.angle_alpha   90.00
_cell.angle_beta   90.00
_cell.angle_gamma   90.00
#
_symmetry.space_group_name_H-M   'P 1'
#
loop_
_entity.id
_entity.type
_entity.pdbx_description
1 polymer ?
#
loop_
_entity_poly.entity_id
_entity_poly.type
_entity_poly.pdbx_seq_one_letter_code
_entity_poly.pdbx_strand_id
1 'polypeptide(L)' 'MDKKEMPLRIDEKTEDVLDVLSKHGFATTGMLVDETGYSRPTVSKRLDRLHAAGSIEYLHEPTALWKLIEDPRAEESE' A
#
# COMPACT_ATOMS: atom_id res chain seq x y z
N MET A 1 -11.60 19.75 -7.00
CA MET A 1 -10.19 19.35 -6.81
C MET A 1 -10.05 18.04 -7.52
N ASP A 2 -9.68 18.11 -8.79
CA ASP A 2 -9.50 16.98 -9.68
C ASP A 2 -8.34 16.14 -9.15
N LYS A 3 -8.66 15.09 -8.38
CA LYS A 3 -7.72 14.07 -7.95
C LYS A 3 -7.30 13.35 -9.22
N LYS A 4 -6.22 13.84 -9.81
CA LYS A 4 -5.68 13.38 -11.09
C LYS A 4 -5.35 11.88 -10.94
N GLU A 5 -6.23 11.04 -11.47
CA GLU A 5 -6.05 9.60 -11.59
C GLU A 5 -4.78 9.35 -12.44
N MET A 6 -3.63 9.31 -11.79
CA MET A 6 -2.49 8.60 -12.34
C MET A 6 -2.85 7.13 -12.24
N PRO A 7 -2.83 6.35 -13.33
CA PRO A 7 -3.09 4.93 -13.24
C PRO A 7 -1.99 4.33 -12.37
N LEU A 8 -2.35 4.05 -11.12
CA LEU A 8 -1.48 3.35 -10.21
C LEU A 8 -1.29 1.97 -10.80
N ARG A 9 -0.12 1.71 -11.42
CA ARG A 9 0.15 0.36 -11.92
C ARG A 9 0.27 -0.58 -10.72
N ILE A 10 -0.77 -1.37 -10.52
CA ILE A 10 -0.83 -2.54 -9.66
C ILE A 10 0.01 -3.63 -10.35
N ASP A 11 1.24 -3.83 -9.86
CA ASP A 11 2.05 -5.02 -10.16
C ASP A 11 1.83 -6.11 -9.10
N GLU A 12 2.15 -7.37 -9.40
CA GLU A 12 2.01 -8.52 -8.47
C GLU A 12 2.50 -8.19 -7.05
N LYS A 13 3.64 -7.50 -6.92
CA LYS A 13 4.19 -7.10 -5.61
C LYS A 13 3.36 -6.05 -4.90
N THR A 14 2.70 -5.18 -5.65
CA THR A 14 1.76 -4.20 -5.11
C THR A 14 0.49 -4.92 -4.65
N GLU A 15 0.03 -5.95 -5.36
CA GLU A 15 -1.09 -6.79 -4.94
C GLU A 15 -0.78 -7.49 -3.62
N ASP A 16 0.38 -8.13 -3.48
CA ASP A 16 0.79 -8.77 -2.22
C ASP A 16 0.83 -7.78 -1.04
N VAL A 17 1.38 -6.58 -1.27
CA VAL A 17 1.44 -5.52 -0.25
C VAL A 17 0.04 -5.07 0.15
N LEU A 18 -0.86 -4.91 -0.84
CA LEU A 18 -2.26 -4.58 -0.61
C LEU A 18 -3.00 -5.73 0.09
N ASP A 19 -2.68 -6.99 -0.18
CA ASP A 19 -3.29 -8.14 0.48
C ASP A 19 -3.01 -8.14 1.99
N VAL A 20 -1.75 -7.92 2.37
CA VAL A 20 -1.37 -7.80 3.78
C VAL A 20 -2.06 -6.58 4.42
N LEU A 21 -2.11 -5.45 3.72
CA LEU A 21 -2.78 -4.24 4.21
C LEU A 21 -4.30 -4.44 4.36
N SER A 22 -4.97 -5.10 3.41
CA SER A 22 -6.41 -5.37 3.43
C SER A 22 -6.79 -6.41 4.47
N LYS A 23 -5.93 -7.40 4.70
CA LYS A 23 -6.10 -8.43 5.74
C LYS A 23 -6.05 -7.84 7.16
N HIS A 24 -5.17 -6.88 7.41
CA HIS A 24 -4.95 -6.30 8.75
C HIS A 24 -5.58 -4.91 8.96
N GLY A 25 -5.90 -4.20 7.89
CA GLY A 25 -6.33 -2.79 7.88
C GLY A 25 -5.19 -1.78 8.09
N PHE A 26 -4.16 -2.16 8.83
CA PHE A 26 -2.92 -1.41 9.03
C PHE A 26 -1.73 -2.37 9.09
N ALA A 27 -0.58 -1.92 8.60
CA ALA A 27 0.66 -2.69 8.66
C ALA A 27 1.87 -1.76 8.79
N THR A 28 2.88 -2.21 9.50
CA THR A 28 4.18 -1.52 9.50
C THR A 28 5.00 -1.95 8.29
N THR A 29 5.95 -1.11 7.85
CA THR A 29 6.89 -1.53 6.79
C THR A 29 7.64 -2.81 7.15
N GLY A 30 7.92 -3.05 8.43
CA GLY A 30 8.54 -4.30 8.89
C GLY A 30 7.63 -5.50 8.72
N MET A 31 6.35 -5.38 9.10
CA MET A 31 5.35 -6.44 8.92
C MET A 31 5.14 -6.80 7.44
N LEU A 32 5.09 -5.79 6.57
CA LEU A 32 4.94 -6.01 5.13
C LEU A 32 6.14 -6.77 4.55
N VAL A 33 7.36 -6.45 4.98
CA VAL A 33 8.57 -7.18 4.58
C VAL A 33 8.53 -8.63 5.03
N ASP A 34 8.03 -8.89 6.24
CA ASP A 34 7.94 -10.22 6.83
C ASP A 34 6.89 -11.09 6.13
N GLU A 35 5.67 -10.56 5.96
CA GLU A 35 4.54 -11.27 5.33
C GLU A 35 4.75 -11.46 3.81
N THR A 36 5.23 -10.45 3.08
CA THR A 36 5.41 -10.57 1.62
C THR A 36 6.76 -11.18 1.24
N GLY A 37 7.70 -11.33 2.20
CA GLY A 37 9.06 -11.78 1.93
C GLY A 37 9.89 -10.84 1.04
N TYR A 38 9.42 -9.61 0.79
CA TYR A 38 10.10 -8.66 -0.08
C TYR A 38 11.10 -7.81 0.69
N SER A 39 12.18 -7.40 0.02
CA SER A 39 13.15 -6.48 0.63
C SER A 39 12.49 -5.14 1.00
N ARG A 40 12.91 -4.56 2.13
CA ARG A 40 12.46 -3.25 2.60
C ARG A 40 12.42 -2.14 1.52
N PRO A 41 13.43 -1.94 0.66
CA PRO A 41 13.35 -0.93 -0.40
C PRO A 41 12.27 -1.23 -1.46
N THR A 42 12.00 -2.52 -1.73
CA THR A 42 10.92 -2.93 -2.65
C THR A 42 9.57 -2.53 -2.11
N VAL A 43 9.30 -2.87 -0.84
CA VAL A 43 8.06 -2.52 -0.12
C VAL A 43 7.92 -1.01 -0.01
N SER A 44 8.97 -0.30 0.43
CA SER A 44 8.94 1.16 0.57
C SER A 44 8.60 1.87 -0.74
N LYS A 45 9.12 1.40 -1.88
CA LYS A 45 8.80 1.95 -3.20
C LYS A 45 7.32 1.73 -3.59
N ARG A 46 6.69 0.64 -3.14
CA ARG A 46 5.26 0.39 -3.39
C ARG A 46 4.39 1.25 -2.49
N LEU A 47 4.75 1.35 -1.21
CA LEU A 47 4.08 2.22 -0.25
C LEU A 47 4.10 3.68 -0.71
N ASP A 48 5.23 4.17 -1.21
CA ASP A 48 5.34 5.53 -1.76
C ASP A 48 4.35 5.77 -2.91
N ARG A 49 4.20 4.80 -3.81
CA ARG A 49 3.25 4.87 -4.93
C ARG A 49 1.80 4.82 -4.47
N LEU A 50 1.47 3.91 -3.55
CA LEU A 50 0.14 3.79 -2.96
C LEU A 50 -0.25 5.04 -2.17
N HIS A 51 0.70 5.63 -1.46
CA HIS A 51 0.51 6.86 -0.70
C HIS A 51 0.32 8.05 -1.65
N ALA A 52 1.10 8.14 -2.73
CA ALA A 52 0.95 9.17 -3.75
C ALA A 52 -0.41 9.08 -4.48
N ALA A 53 -0.98 7.89 -4.64
CA ALA A 53 -2.33 7.69 -5.15
C ALA A 53 -3.43 7.95 -4.10
N GLY A 54 -3.07 8.09 -2.82
CA GLY A 54 -4.02 8.28 -1.72
C GLY A 54 -4.73 7.01 -1.26
N SER A 55 -4.25 5.83 -1.68
CA SER A 55 -4.79 4.53 -1.25
C SER A 55 -4.41 4.18 0.19
N ILE A 56 -3.25 4.64 0.65
CA ILE A 56 -2.76 4.43 2.02
C ILE A 56 -2.38 5.75 2.66
N GLU A 57 -2.39 5.79 4.00
CA GLU A 57 -1.96 6.93 4.80
C GLU A 57 -0.83 6.54 5.75
N TYR A 58 0.14 7.44 5.90
CA TYR A 58 1.23 7.26 6.87
C TYR A 58 0.81 7.76 8.24
N LEU A 59 0.42 6.83 9.12
CA LEU A 59 -0.15 7.18 10.43
C LEU A 59 0.90 7.51 11.49
N HIS A 60 2.07 6.86 11.44
CA HIS A 60 3.06 7.01 12.50
C HIS A 60 4.49 6.78 11.99
N GLU A 61 5.28 7.85 11.99
CA GLU A 61 6.64 7.83 11.46
C GLU A 61 7.61 6.89 12.21
N PRO A 62 7.65 6.86 13.56
CA PRO A 62 8.62 6.05 14.31
C PRO A 62 8.51 4.55 14.06
N THR A 63 7.29 4.05 13.85
CA THR A 63 7.02 2.62 13.63
C THR A 63 6.83 2.29 12.16
N ALA A 64 6.91 3.30 11.28
CA ALA A 64 6.54 3.21 9.89
C ALA A 64 5.17 2.53 9.69
N LEU A 65 4.15 3.01 10.41
CA LEU A 65 2.80 2.45 10.36
C LEU A 65 2.01 3.05 9.19
N TRP A 66 1.49 2.16 8.36
CA TRP A 66 0.66 2.48 7.22
C TRP A 66 -0.74 1.97 7.45
N LYS A 67 -1.74 2.75 7.07
CA LYS A 67 -3.14 2.35 7.09
C LYS A 67 -3.69 2.36 5.68
N LEU A 68 -4.43 1.31 5.34
CA LEU A 68 -5.19 1.29 4.10
C LEU A 68 -6.43 2.18 4.26
N ILE A 69 -6.57 3.14 3.34
CA ILE A 69 -7.72 4.06 3.29
C ILE A 69 -8.71 3.55 2.24
N GLU A 70 -8.21 3.24 1.05
CA GLU A 70 -8.99 2.81 -0.09
C GLU A 70 -8.19 1.76 -0.86
N ASP A 71 -8.75 0.57 -1.05
CA ASP A 71 -8.10 -0.47 -1.86
C ASP A 71 -8.37 -0.16 -3.34
N PRO A 72 -7.34 0.23 -4.12
CA PRO A 72 -7.51 0.57 -5.54
C PRO A 72 -7.95 -0.63 -6.38
N ARG A 73 -7.89 -1.87 -5.85
CA ARG A 73 -8.39 -3.08 -6.53
C ARG A 73 -9.91 -3.25 -6.36
N ALA A 74 -10.52 -2.62 -5.37
CA ALA A 74 -11.96 -2.74 -5.13
C ALA A 74 -12.81 -2.05 -6.20
N GLU A 75 -12.26 -1.08 -6.93
CA GLU A 75 -12.96 -0.37 -8.01
C GLU A 75 -13.04 -1.17 -9.33
N GLU A 76 -12.33 -2.30 -9.47
CA GLU A 76 -12.37 -3.14 -10.66
C GLU A 76 -13.35 -4.34 -10.56
N SER A 77 -14.23 -4.35 -9.56
CA SER A 77 -15.30 -5.35 -9.43
C SER A 77 -16.66 -4.79 -9.88
N GLU A 78 -16.85 -4.55 -11.18
CA GLU A 78 -18.18 -4.64 -11.84
C GLU A 78 -18.06 -4.90 -13.35
#